data_AF-A0A3A9FX74-F1
#
_entry.id   AF-A0A3A9FX74-F1
#
_cell.length_a   1.000
_cell.length_b   1.000
_cell.length_c   1.000
_cell.angle_alpha   90.00
_cell.angle_beta   90.00
_cell.angle_gamma   90.00
#
_symmetry.space_group_name_H-M   'P 1'
#
loop_
_entity.id
_entity.type
_entity.pdbx_description
1 polymer ?
#
loop_
_entity_poly.entity_id
_entity_poly.type
_entity_poly.pdbx_seq_one_letter_code
_entity_poly.pdbx_strand_id
1 'polypeptide(L)'
;MKKQKILIVDDSEMNRALLADMLEDQYQIVEAENGAEAIAILQQHIMEFSLMLLDIMMPEMDGFEVLAYMNKCHWDNLAVIMISAEDSPSYIKRAYDLGAFDYISRPFDPAVVHHRVSNTMLMYAKQRQLEDIVVEQIYEQEKNNKLMISILSHIVEFRNGESGLHILHVNKITEILLKHLIQQTDRYPLSQSDIDLICTASSLHDIGKISIPDEILNKPGRLTAEEFEMIKTHSAIGAKMLQELPPEQQDAPLVKVAFEICRWHHERYDGRGYPDGLKEDEIPISAQVVALADVYDALTSERCYKKSFSHDEALKMILEGQCGTFNPLLLQCLQETADTLAFELKNAPHSELEAKRIQDIGEKLQQYELFSSEQQINLLSQEQQKFQFLSETSSNIIFSYNVLPAIVNLNAYGAQKLAMEQTIVDPENNLKYQQLANTPGFMELLKQIKISTPGSPLVEGDIYIKNGQEETSYHCICKTIWASETDKNYIGIIGKLVENNLKS
;
A
#
# COMPACT_ATOMS: atom_id res chain seq x y z
N MET A 1 9.99 40.61 8.62
CA MET A 1 10.02 39.32 9.34
C MET A 1 9.59 39.58 10.78
N LYS A 2 8.81 38.68 11.39
CA LYS A 2 8.41 38.82 12.80
C LYS A 2 9.68 38.64 13.66
N LYS A 3 10.00 39.61 14.53
CA LYS A 3 11.16 39.50 15.45
C LYS A 3 10.94 38.30 16.38
N GLN A 4 11.97 37.49 16.61
CA GLN A 4 11.93 36.41 17.59
C GLN A 4 11.81 37.00 19.00
N LYS A 5 11.09 36.33 19.91
CA LYS A 5 10.93 36.80 21.28
C LYS A 5 11.99 36.22 22.21
N ILE A 6 12.58 37.08 23.03
CA ILE A 6 13.49 36.75 24.12
C ILE A 6 12.83 37.13 25.43
N LEU A 7 12.87 36.23 26.42
CA LEU A 7 12.44 36.49 27.78
C LEU A 7 13.65 36.83 28.64
N ILE A 8 13.65 37.99 29.28
CA ILE A 8 14.70 38.41 30.22
C ILE A 8 14.13 38.33 31.64
N VAL A 9 14.78 37.53 32.49
CA VAL A 9 14.33 37.26 33.86
C VAL A 9 15.44 37.68 34.82
N ASP A 10 15.21 38.75 35.57
CA ASP A 10 16.18 39.33 36.51
C ASP A 10 15.41 40.17 37.54
N ASP A 11 15.80 40.11 38.81
CA ASP A 11 15.16 40.87 39.89
C ASP A 11 15.47 42.38 39.82
N SER A 12 16.56 42.75 39.15
CA SER A 12 16.98 44.14 38.98
C SER A 12 16.40 44.76 37.69
N GLU A 13 15.50 45.74 37.86
CA GLU A 13 14.97 46.56 36.77
C GLU A 13 16.08 47.17 35.90
N MET A 14 17.18 47.60 36.52
CA MET A 14 18.31 48.19 35.79
C MET A 14 19.02 47.17 34.89
N ASN A 15 19.16 45.91 35.31
CA ASN A 15 19.75 44.87 34.47
C ASN A 15 18.84 44.51 33.31
N ARG A 16 17.52 44.38 33.56
CA ARG A 16 16.54 44.10 32.50
C ARG A 16 16.55 45.19 31.45
N ALA A 17 16.49 46.46 31.86
CA ALA A 17 16.55 47.60 30.96
C ALA A 17 17.85 47.63 30.13
N LEU A 18 18.99 47.32 30.75
CA LEU A 18 20.28 47.27 30.06
C LEU A 18 20.35 46.17 29.01
N LEU A 19 19.90 44.95 29.34
CA LEU A 19 19.86 43.83 28.40
C LEU A 19 18.81 44.04 27.30
N ALA A 20 17.68 44.69 27.62
CA ALA A 20 16.67 45.08 26.65
C ALA A 20 17.24 46.07 25.64
N ASP A 21 17.88 47.15 26.09
CA ASP A 21 18.56 48.14 25.23
C ASP A 21 19.62 47.49 24.32
N MET A 22 20.37 46.52 24.86
CA MET A 22 21.32 45.76 24.06
C MET A 22 20.66 44.91 22.97
N LEU A 23 19.43 44.42 23.12
CA LEU A 23 18.87 43.37 22.24
C LEU A 23 17.64 43.80 21.42
N GLU A 24 16.98 44.89 21.78
CA GLU A 24 15.70 45.33 21.20
C GLU A 24 15.76 45.66 19.70
N ASP A 25 16.94 46.04 19.20
CA ASP A 25 17.16 46.31 17.77
C ASP A 25 16.85 45.09 16.90
N GLN A 26 17.20 43.89 17.38
CA GLN A 26 17.09 42.64 16.62
C GLN A 26 15.94 41.75 17.11
N TYR A 27 15.60 41.80 18.39
CA TYR A 27 14.66 40.87 19.03
C TYR A 27 13.48 41.61 19.65
N GLN A 28 12.39 40.88 19.88
CA GLN A 28 11.29 41.37 20.70
C GLN A 28 11.54 40.93 22.14
N ILE A 29 11.62 41.88 23.07
CA ILE A 29 11.93 41.60 24.46
C ILE A 29 10.64 41.50 25.27
N VAL A 30 10.59 40.53 26.16
CA VAL A 30 9.61 40.41 27.25
C VAL A 30 10.42 40.27 28.52
N GLU A 31 9.96 40.90 29.60
CA GLU A 31 10.65 40.93 30.88
C GLU A 31 9.83 40.22 31.95
N ALA A 32 10.52 39.64 32.93
CA ALA A 32 9.96 39.12 34.17
C ALA A 32 10.89 39.45 35.35
N GLU A 33 10.32 39.69 36.52
CA GLU A 33 11.07 40.13 37.70
C GLU A 33 11.54 38.97 38.59
N ASN A 34 11.00 37.77 38.38
CA ASN A 34 11.39 36.57 39.12
C ASN A 34 11.03 35.28 38.36
N GLY A 35 11.49 34.13 38.89
CA GLY A 35 11.25 32.83 38.28
C GLY A 35 9.78 32.41 38.23
N ALA A 36 8.96 32.82 39.20
CA ALA A 36 7.53 32.47 39.23
C ALA A 36 6.74 33.20 38.13
N GLU A 37 7.02 34.48 37.90
CA GLU A 37 6.46 35.25 36.79
C GLU A 37 6.94 34.70 35.44
N ALA A 38 8.22 34.36 35.31
CA ALA A 38 8.76 33.76 34.09
C ALA A 38 8.04 32.46 33.72
N ILE A 39 7.81 31.57 34.69
CA ILE A 39 7.04 30.34 34.48
C ILE A 39 5.60 30.65 34.08
N ALA A 40 4.94 31.61 34.71
CA ALA A 40 3.56 31.98 34.37
C ALA A 40 3.45 32.47 32.92
N ILE A 41 4.41 33.28 32.45
CA ILE A 41 4.49 33.75 31.07
C ILE A 41 4.70 32.56 30.12
N LEU A 42 5.66 31.68 30.43
CA LEU A 42 5.95 30.51 29.58
C LEU A 42 4.77 29.54 29.52
N GLN A 43 4.08 29.27 30.62
CA GLN A 43 2.90 28.39 30.60
C GLN A 43 1.82 28.85 29.61
N GLN A 44 1.68 30.15 29.40
CA GLN A 44 0.70 30.71 28.48
C GLN A 44 1.23 30.80 27.04
N HIS A 45 2.53 31.05 26.86
CA HIS A 45 3.10 31.47 25.57
C HIS A 45 4.46 30.84 25.21
N ILE A 46 4.81 29.66 25.73
CA ILE A 46 6.16 29.05 25.54
C ILE A 46 6.60 28.96 24.08
N MET A 47 5.69 28.60 23.17
CA MET A 47 5.97 28.45 21.74
C MET A 47 6.36 29.77 21.04
N GLU A 48 6.13 30.91 21.69
CA GLU A 48 6.48 32.22 21.15
C GLU A 48 7.92 32.65 21.47
N PHE A 49 8.54 32.03 22.48
CA PHE A 49 9.89 32.35 22.93
C PHE A 49 10.93 31.44 22.30
N SER A 50 12.07 32.02 21.92
CA SER A 50 13.20 31.26 21.35
C SER A 50 14.37 31.16 22.31
N LEU A 51 14.50 32.11 23.25
CA LEU A 51 15.58 32.16 24.21
C LEU A 51 15.14 32.85 25.51
N MET A 52 15.66 32.39 26.63
CA MET A 52 15.54 33.02 27.94
C MET A 52 16.92 33.43 28.45
N LEU A 53 17.03 34.67 28.91
CA LEU A 53 18.13 35.18 29.72
C LEU A 53 17.69 35.11 31.17
N LEU A 54 18.34 34.26 31.98
CA LEU A 54 17.85 33.90 33.32
C LEU A 54 18.89 34.22 34.39
N ASP A 55 18.55 35.13 35.31
CA ASP A 55 19.34 35.35 36.49
C ASP A 55 19.30 34.15 37.45
N ILE A 56 20.40 33.93 38.19
CA ILE A 56 20.46 32.86 39.20
C ILE A 56 19.75 33.28 40.49
N MET A 57 19.97 34.50 40.98
CA MET A 57 19.67 34.91 42.34
C MET A 57 18.48 35.87 42.36
N MET A 58 17.27 35.31 42.36
CA MET A 58 16.03 36.08 42.35
C MET A 58 15.15 35.75 43.56
N PRO A 59 14.29 36.68 44.02
CA PRO A 59 13.29 36.39 45.05
C PRO A 59 12.22 35.43 44.54
N GLU A 60 11.50 34.79 45.48
CA GLU A 60 10.41 33.83 45.26
C GLU A 60 10.81 32.50 44.61
N MET A 61 11.47 32.55 43.45
CA MET A 61 11.99 31.39 42.74
C MET A 61 13.29 31.73 42.02
N ASP A 62 14.34 30.97 42.34
CA ASP A 62 15.68 31.16 41.81
C ASP A 62 15.85 30.54 40.40
N GLY A 63 16.93 30.91 39.70
CA GLY A 63 17.16 30.44 38.32
C GLY A 63 17.37 28.92 38.21
N PHE A 64 17.89 28.26 39.24
CA PHE A 64 18.02 26.80 39.24
C PHE A 64 16.68 26.11 39.47
N GLU A 65 15.80 26.69 40.28
CA GLU A 65 14.43 26.23 40.46
C GLU A 65 13.63 26.34 39.16
N VAL A 66 13.82 27.42 38.39
CA VAL A 66 13.23 27.56 37.05
C VAL A 66 13.72 26.45 36.12
N LEU A 67 15.04 26.22 36.01
CA LEU A 67 15.59 25.13 35.19
C LEU A 67 15.06 23.74 35.62
N ALA A 68 14.99 23.48 36.93
CA ALA A 68 14.44 22.23 37.45
C ALA A 68 12.95 22.06 37.10
N TYR A 69 12.18 23.15 37.14
CA TYR A 69 10.79 23.15 36.71
C TYR A 69 10.65 22.87 35.21
N MET A 70 11.47 23.52 34.37
CA MET A 70 11.49 23.31 32.92
C MET A 70 11.78 21.84 32.56
N ASN A 71 12.78 21.22 33.20
CA ASN A 71 13.11 19.81 33.00
C ASN A 71 11.96 18.88 33.39
N LYS A 72 11.24 19.19 34.48
CA LYS A 72 10.07 18.40 34.89
C LYS A 72 8.92 18.51 33.87
N CYS A 73 8.76 19.67 33.25
CA CYS A 73 7.74 19.94 32.24
C CYS A 73 8.16 19.61 30.81
N HIS A 74 9.38 19.12 30.57
CA HIS A 74 9.95 18.82 29.26
C HIS A 74 9.88 20.02 28.30
N TRP A 75 10.29 21.19 28.80
CA TRP A 75 10.37 22.43 28.03
C TRP A 75 11.71 22.55 27.29
N ASP A 76 12.11 21.47 26.64
CA ASP A 76 13.40 21.34 25.93
C ASP A 76 13.52 22.31 24.75
N ASN A 77 12.38 22.92 24.40
CA ASN A 77 12.21 23.74 23.21
C ASN A 77 12.66 25.21 23.35
N LEU A 78 13.17 25.61 24.52
CA LEU A 78 13.57 26.98 24.84
C LEU A 78 15.04 27.02 25.28
N ALA A 79 15.89 27.75 24.56
CA ALA A 79 17.29 27.89 24.94
C ALA A 79 17.42 28.82 26.16
N VAL A 80 18.12 28.40 27.21
CA VAL A 80 18.34 29.21 28.42
C VAL A 80 19.81 29.60 28.52
N ILE A 81 20.10 30.89 28.58
CA ILE A 81 21.41 31.43 28.93
C ILE A 81 21.32 31.97 30.36
N MET A 82 22.13 31.43 31.25
CA MET A 82 22.22 31.93 32.61
C MET A 82 22.98 33.25 32.63
N ILE A 83 22.52 34.14 33.48
CA ILE A 83 23.16 35.42 33.77
C ILE A 83 23.45 35.47 35.26
N SER A 84 24.65 35.88 35.66
CA SER A 84 24.90 36.17 37.08
C SER A 84 26.23 36.89 37.28
N ALA A 85 26.39 37.52 38.45
CA ALA A 85 27.64 38.10 38.91
C ALA A 85 28.59 37.07 39.55
N GLU A 86 28.10 35.87 39.85
CA GLU A 86 28.86 34.78 40.48
C GLU A 86 29.66 34.01 39.42
N ASP A 87 30.99 34.02 39.48
CA ASP A 87 31.85 33.33 38.52
C ASP A 87 32.43 32.01 39.06
N SER A 88 31.96 31.56 40.23
CA SER A 88 32.38 30.30 40.83
C SER A 88 32.16 29.11 39.89
N PRO A 89 33.19 28.27 39.65
CA PRO A 89 33.08 27.08 38.81
C PRO A 89 31.96 26.12 39.25
N SER A 90 31.59 26.13 40.53
CA SER A 90 30.54 25.27 41.07
C SER A 90 29.14 25.65 40.57
N TYR A 91 28.85 26.95 40.43
CA TYR A 91 27.57 27.45 39.95
C TYR A 91 27.43 27.26 38.45
N ILE A 92 28.49 27.58 37.69
CA ILE A 92 28.53 27.37 36.25
C ILE A 92 28.32 25.89 35.91
N LYS A 93 29.01 24.98 36.63
CA LYS A 93 28.83 23.54 36.44
C LYS A 93 27.39 23.12 36.72
N ARG A 94 26.80 23.59 37.84
CA ARG A 94 25.41 23.27 38.20
C ARG A 94 24.41 23.74 37.14
N ALA A 95 24.63 24.90 36.51
CA ALA A 95 23.79 25.41 35.44
C ALA A 95 23.79 24.49 34.21
N TYR A 96 24.98 24.07 33.76
CA TYR A 96 25.10 23.13 32.64
C TYR A 96 24.52 21.74 33.00
N ASP A 97 24.76 21.25 34.21
CA ASP A 97 24.19 19.97 34.69
C ASP A 97 22.64 19.99 34.71
N LEU A 98 22.03 21.18 34.77
CA LEU A 98 20.57 21.40 34.73
C LEU A 98 20.04 21.77 33.33
N GLY A 99 20.88 21.79 32.29
CA GLY A 99 20.45 21.99 30.90
C GLY A 99 20.54 23.43 30.37
N ALA A 100 21.23 24.35 31.07
CA ALA A 100 21.51 25.66 30.50
C ALA A 100 22.42 25.56 29.25
N PHE A 101 22.12 26.34 28.22
CA PHE A 101 22.92 26.37 26.98
C PHE A 101 24.22 27.13 27.15
N ASP A 102 24.19 28.25 27.87
CA ASP A 102 25.37 29.10 28.06
C ASP A 102 25.27 29.95 29.34
N TYR A 103 26.35 30.66 29.65
CA TYR A 103 26.52 31.48 30.85
C TYR A 103 27.15 32.84 30.55
N ILE A 104 26.50 33.94 30.93
CA ILE A 104 26.99 35.31 30.81
C ILE A 104 27.29 35.88 32.19
N SER A 105 28.57 36.16 32.46
CA SER A 105 29.01 36.85 33.67
C SER A 105 28.77 38.35 33.58
N ARG A 106 28.38 38.98 34.69
CA ARG A 106 28.39 40.44 34.85
C ARG A 106 29.80 40.96 35.13
N PRO A 107 30.15 42.21 34.75
CA PRO A 107 29.33 43.19 34.04
C PRO A 107 29.11 42.82 32.56
N PHE A 108 27.96 43.21 32.00
CA PHE A 108 27.60 42.88 30.63
C PHE A 108 28.42 43.67 29.61
N ASP A 109 29.14 42.96 28.75
CA ASP A 109 29.72 43.52 27.54
C ASP A 109 28.72 43.36 26.39
N PRO A 110 28.28 44.46 25.74
CA PRO A 110 27.30 44.39 24.65
C PRO A 110 27.70 43.44 23.53
N ALA A 111 28.99 43.43 23.14
CA ALA A 111 29.47 42.59 22.05
C ALA A 111 29.43 41.11 22.46
N VAL A 112 29.74 40.78 23.72
CA VAL A 112 29.66 39.41 24.25
C VAL A 112 28.21 38.94 24.33
N VAL A 113 27.29 39.76 24.85
CA VAL A 113 25.87 39.43 24.94
C VAL A 113 25.30 39.16 23.55
N HIS A 114 25.54 40.06 22.59
CA HIS A 114 25.10 39.88 21.20
C HIS A 114 25.65 38.59 20.58
N HIS A 115 26.95 38.31 20.72
CA HIS A 115 27.54 37.11 20.13
C HIS A 115 26.98 35.84 20.76
N ARG A 116 26.82 35.79 22.09
CA ARG A 116 26.30 34.60 22.78
C ARG A 116 24.83 34.36 22.46
N VAL A 117 23.99 35.40 22.47
CA VAL A 117 22.58 35.30 22.07
C VAL A 117 22.46 34.86 20.61
N SER A 118 23.17 35.52 19.69
CA SER A 118 23.13 35.20 18.26
C SER A 118 23.62 33.77 17.96
N ASN A 119 24.74 33.35 18.56
CA ASN A 119 25.27 32.00 18.38
C ASN A 119 24.34 30.93 18.96
N THR A 120 23.77 31.16 20.14
CA THR A 120 22.82 30.25 20.77
C THR A 120 21.57 30.09 19.90
N MET A 121 21.01 31.21 19.42
CA MET A 121 19.86 31.22 18.52
C MET A 121 20.15 30.50 17.20
N LEU A 122 21.33 30.72 16.61
CA LEU A 122 21.75 30.04 15.39
C LEU A 122 21.93 28.53 15.61
N MET A 123 22.58 28.13 16.70
CA MET A 123 22.80 26.71 17.02
C MET A 123 21.48 26.00 17.25
N TYR A 124 20.58 26.62 18.00
CA TYR A 124 19.26 26.11 18.28
C TYR A 124 18.38 26.00 17.02
N ALA A 125 18.42 27.02 16.14
CA ALA A 125 17.76 26.97 14.84
C ALA A 125 18.30 25.83 13.94
N LYS A 126 19.63 25.64 13.92
CA LYS A 126 20.25 24.53 13.18
C LYS A 126 19.86 23.16 13.74
N GLN A 127 19.78 23.02 15.06
CA GLN A 127 19.35 21.78 15.69
C GLN A 127 17.92 21.42 15.27
N ARG A 128 16.97 22.35 15.37
CA ARG A 128 15.60 22.14 14.91
C ARG A 128 15.53 21.77 13.43
N GLN A 129 16.29 22.48 12.59
CA GLN A 129 16.33 22.17 11.17
C GLN A 129 16.85 20.75 10.90
N LEU A 130 17.84 20.28 11.66
CA LEU A 130 18.34 18.91 11.55
C LEU A 130 17.30 17.88 12.04
N GLU A 131 16.61 18.15 13.15
CA GLU A 131 15.52 17.30 13.65
C GLU A 131 14.41 17.16 12.61
N ASP A 132 13.98 18.28 12.00
CA ASP A 132 12.97 18.29 10.94
C ASP A 132 13.42 17.47 9.72
N ILE A 133 14.67 17.65 9.27
CA ILE A 133 15.24 16.89 8.14
C ILE A 133 15.29 15.39 8.46
N VAL A 134 15.66 15.00 9.69
CA VAL A 134 15.71 13.60 10.11
C VAL A 134 14.30 12.99 10.12
N VAL A 135 13.32 13.70 10.67
CA VAL A 135 11.92 13.25 10.69
C VAL A 135 11.38 13.08 9.26
N GLU A 136 11.63 14.05 8.39
CA GLU A 136 11.25 13.99 6.98
C GLU A 136 11.93 12.81 6.27
N GLN A 137 13.23 12.61 6.49
CA GLN A 137 13.99 11.51 5.90
C GLN A 137 13.51 10.13 6.38
N ILE A 138 13.19 9.96 7.66
CA ILE A 138 12.60 8.71 8.20
C ILE A 138 11.26 8.45 7.52
N TYR A 139 10.40 9.46 7.43
CA TYR A 139 9.09 9.33 6.80
C TYR A 139 9.20 8.97 5.30
N GLU A 140 10.10 9.61 4.56
CA GLU A 140 10.37 9.27 3.16
C GLU A 140 10.93 7.85 3.02
N GLN A 141 11.84 7.45 3.90
CA GLN A 141 12.42 6.11 3.90
C GLN A 141 11.35 5.03 4.15
N GLU A 142 10.48 5.21 5.14
CA GLU A 142 9.37 4.30 5.42
C GLU A 142 8.39 4.21 4.25
N LYS A 143 8.05 5.36 3.64
CA LYS A 143 7.21 5.42 2.46
C LYS A 143 7.83 4.66 1.28
N ASN A 144 9.13 4.82 1.05
CA ASN A 144 9.85 4.11 -0.01
C ASN A 144 9.95 2.60 0.27
N ASN A 145 10.16 2.20 1.51
CA ASN A 145 10.17 0.78 1.90
C ASN A 145 8.81 0.12 1.66
N LYS A 146 7.71 0.77 2.07
CA LYS A 146 6.34 0.29 1.81
C LYS A 146 6.05 0.19 0.32
N LEU A 147 6.53 1.16 -0.47
CA LEU A 147 6.43 1.12 -1.93
C LEU A 147 7.18 -0.08 -2.52
N MET A 148 8.43 -0.33 -2.11
CA MET A 148 9.20 -1.48 -2.57
C MET A 148 8.51 -2.81 -2.24
N ILE A 149 7.96 -2.95 -1.02
CA ILE A 149 7.21 -4.14 -0.63
C ILE A 149 5.97 -4.31 -1.51
N SER A 150 5.21 -3.24 -1.74
CA SER A 150 4.04 -3.25 -2.64
C SER A 150 4.42 -3.71 -4.05
N ILE A 151 5.53 -3.19 -4.59
CA ILE A 151 6.06 -3.55 -5.92
C ILE A 151 6.37 -5.04 -6.01
N LEU A 152 7.16 -5.57 -5.06
CA LEU A 152 7.55 -6.98 -5.04
C LEU A 152 6.33 -7.90 -4.93
N SER A 153 5.38 -7.49 -4.10
CA SER A 153 4.17 -8.26 -3.86
C SER A 153 3.27 -8.28 -5.11
N HIS A 154 3.11 -7.14 -5.82
CA HIS A 154 2.39 -7.09 -7.11
C HIS A 154 3.04 -7.95 -8.20
N ILE A 155 4.38 -8.03 -8.25
CA ILE A 155 5.08 -8.88 -9.21
C ILE A 155 4.69 -10.35 -9.02
N VAL A 156 4.57 -10.80 -7.76
CA VAL A 156 4.15 -12.16 -7.44
C VAL A 156 2.67 -12.40 -7.78
N GLU A 157 1.78 -11.46 -7.45
CA GLU A 157 0.35 -11.56 -7.82
C GLU A 157 0.13 -11.61 -9.33
N PHE A 158 0.83 -10.76 -10.08
CA PHE A 158 0.70 -10.71 -11.54
C PHE A 158 1.02 -12.05 -12.17
N ARG A 159 2.01 -12.77 -11.63
CA ARG A 159 2.37 -14.11 -12.07
C ARG A 159 1.28 -15.16 -11.79
N ASN A 160 0.45 -14.95 -10.78
CA ASN A 160 -0.67 -15.84 -10.41
C ASN A 160 -1.99 -15.49 -11.12
N GLY A 161 -2.02 -14.43 -11.93
CA GLY A 161 -3.27 -13.86 -12.46
C GLY A 161 -4.18 -13.29 -11.38
N GLU A 162 -3.65 -12.93 -10.21
CA GLU A 162 -4.39 -12.21 -9.17
C GLU A 162 -4.35 -10.69 -9.48
N SER A 163 -5.42 -9.97 -9.12
CA SER A 163 -5.46 -8.53 -9.33
C SER A 163 -4.60 -7.83 -8.28
N GLY A 164 -3.96 -6.72 -8.66
CA GLY A 164 -3.18 -5.87 -7.73
C GLY A 164 -3.95 -5.34 -6.51
N LEU A 165 -5.28 -5.53 -6.47
CA LEU A 165 -6.13 -5.08 -5.37
C LEU A 165 -6.09 -6.05 -4.17
N HIS A 166 -5.70 -7.31 -4.38
CA HIS A 166 -5.73 -8.34 -3.36
C HIS A 166 -4.84 -7.99 -2.14
N ILE A 167 -3.56 -7.66 -2.35
CA ILE A 167 -2.67 -7.20 -1.25
C ILE A 167 -3.26 -5.99 -0.50
N LEU A 168 -3.81 -5.01 -1.22
CA LEU A 168 -4.36 -3.81 -0.60
C LEU A 168 -5.55 -4.14 0.29
N HIS A 169 -6.44 -5.02 -0.18
CA HIS A 169 -7.57 -5.50 0.59
C HIS A 169 -7.10 -6.31 1.81
N VAL A 170 -6.20 -7.28 1.65
CA VAL A 170 -5.68 -8.09 2.76
C VAL A 170 -5.05 -7.20 3.84
N ASN A 171 -4.26 -6.20 3.43
CA ASN A 171 -3.67 -5.22 4.35
C ASN A 171 -4.75 -4.44 5.12
N LYS A 172 -5.77 -3.95 4.42
CA LYS A 172 -6.85 -3.16 5.01
C LYS A 172 -7.74 -3.98 5.94
N ILE A 173 -8.10 -5.20 5.53
CA ILE A 173 -8.87 -6.14 6.36
C ILE A 173 -8.08 -6.48 7.62
N THR A 174 -6.78 -6.78 7.48
CA THR A 174 -5.87 -7.06 8.60
C THR A 174 -5.83 -5.88 9.59
N GLU A 175 -5.71 -4.65 9.09
CA GLU A 175 -5.72 -3.43 9.92
C GLU A 175 -7.01 -3.31 10.74
N ILE A 176 -8.16 -3.45 10.09
CA ILE A 176 -9.47 -3.32 10.72
C ILE A 176 -9.67 -4.40 11.78
N LEU A 177 -9.36 -5.65 11.46
CA LEU A 177 -9.48 -6.78 12.38
C LEU A 177 -8.58 -6.62 13.60
N LEU A 178 -7.32 -6.22 13.42
CA LEU A 178 -6.38 -6.03 14.53
C LEU A 178 -6.78 -4.87 15.45
N LYS A 179 -7.18 -3.72 14.87
CA LYS A 179 -7.64 -2.57 15.65
C LYS A 179 -8.87 -2.90 16.49
N HIS A 180 -9.77 -3.72 15.96
CA HIS A 180 -10.94 -4.18 16.70
C HIS A 180 -10.56 -5.22 17.76
N LEU A 181 -9.67 -6.16 17.44
CA LEU A 181 -9.22 -7.20 18.36
C LEU A 181 -8.63 -6.62 19.65
N ILE A 182 -7.75 -5.61 19.56
CA ILE A 182 -7.13 -4.99 20.75
C ILE A 182 -8.12 -4.23 21.62
N GLN A 183 -9.30 -3.86 21.10
CA GLN A 183 -10.38 -3.26 21.89
C GLN A 183 -11.21 -4.32 22.61
N GLN A 184 -11.27 -5.54 22.09
CA GLN A 184 -12.06 -6.64 22.62
C GLN A 184 -11.30 -7.46 23.68
N THR A 185 -9.96 -7.46 23.64
CA THR A 185 -9.17 -8.30 24.55
C THR A 185 -7.76 -7.78 24.81
N ASP A 186 -7.28 -7.94 26.05
CA ASP A 186 -5.89 -7.69 26.44
C ASP A 186 -4.97 -8.91 26.22
N ARG A 187 -5.50 -10.01 25.66
CA ARG A 187 -4.73 -11.25 25.42
C ARG A 187 -3.54 -11.06 24.50
N TYR A 188 -3.64 -10.12 23.55
CA TYR A 188 -2.62 -9.81 22.56
C TYR A 188 -2.13 -8.37 22.79
N PRO A 189 -0.96 -8.16 23.42
CA PRO A 189 -0.45 -6.83 23.74
C PRO A 189 0.20 -6.18 22.50
N LEU A 190 -0.64 -5.80 21.53
CA LEU A 190 -0.19 -5.16 20.29
C LEU A 190 -0.29 -3.64 20.41
N SER A 191 0.81 -2.95 20.13
CA SER A 191 0.84 -1.50 19.93
C SER A 191 0.39 -1.11 18.53
N GLN A 192 0.14 0.17 18.28
CA GLN A 192 -0.13 0.66 16.91
C GLN A 192 1.04 0.35 15.96
N SER A 193 2.28 0.40 16.44
CA SER A 193 3.45 0.03 15.65
C SER A 193 3.47 -1.45 15.27
N ASP A 194 2.96 -2.34 16.14
CA ASP A 194 2.88 -3.77 15.84
C ASP A 194 1.80 -4.05 14.78
N ILE A 195 0.67 -3.33 14.84
CA ILE A 195 -0.39 -3.41 13.82
C ILE A 195 0.16 -2.98 12.47
N ASP A 196 0.84 -1.83 12.40
CA ASP A 196 1.42 -1.31 11.16
C ASP A 196 2.47 -2.27 10.58
N LEU A 197 3.23 -2.94 11.45
CA LEU A 197 4.20 -3.96 11.09
C LEU A 197 3.54 -5.22 10.50
N ILE A 198 2.49 -5.75 11.15
CA ILE A 198 1.74 -6.92 10.66
C ILE A 198 1.06 -6.62 9.33
N CYS A 199 0.44 -5.45 9.18
CA CYS A 199 -0.12 -5.00 7.91
C CYS A 199 0.96 -4.94 6.81
N THR A 200 2.12 -4.35 7.10
CA THR A 200 3.21 -4.28 6.12
C THR A 200 3.71 -5.67 5.73
N ALA A 201 3.83 -6.58 6.71
CA ALA A 201 4.27 -7.95 6.49
C ALA A 201 3.22 -8.82 5.76
N SER A 202 1.92 -8.52 5.90
CA SER A 202 0.86 -9.30 5.26
C SER A 202 0.95 -9.28 3.74
N SER A 203 1.50 -8.22 3.14
CA SER A 203 1.72 -8.14 1.69
C SER A 203 2.66 -9.25 1.17
N LEU A 204 3.52 -9.79 2.02
CA LEU A 204 4.51 -10.80 1.66
C LEU A 204 4.02 -12.24 1.85
N HIS A 205 2.81 -12.47 2.36
CA HIS A 205 2.32 -13.81 2.74
C HIS A 205 2.51 -14.86 1.63
N ASP A 206 2.36 -14.43 0.38
CA ASP A 206 2.44 -15.26 -0.81
C ASP A 206 3.75 -15.14 -1.60
N ILE A 207 4.77 -14.47 -1.08
CA ILE A 207 6.06 -14.25 -1.79
C ILE A 207 6.67 -15.57 -2.30
N GLY A 208 6.46 -16.67 -1.58
CA GLY A 208 6.95 -18.00 -1.95
C GLY A 208 6.32 -18.56 -3.24
N LYS A 209 5.18 -18.03 -3.71
CA LYS A 209 4.56 -18.43 -4.99
C LYS A 209 5.51 -18.18 -6.17
N ILE A 210 6.50 -17.29 -6.04
CA ILE A 210 7.56 -17.07 -7.04
C ILE A 210 8.35 -18.35 -7.42
N SER A 211 8.34 -19.38 -6.57
CA SER A 211 9.02 -20.65 -6.82
C SER A 211 8.10 -21.77 -7.33
N ILE A 212 6.79 -21.53 -7.40
CA ILE A 212 5.83 -22.51 -7.91
C ILE A 212 5.80 -22.45 -9.44
N PRO A 213 5.87 -23.58 -10.19
CA PRO A 213 5.85 -23.56 -11.66
C PRO A 213 4.58 -22.92 -12.24
N ASP A 214 4.73 -22.17 -13.35
CA ASP A 214 3.63 -21.43 -13.98
C ASP A 214 2.50 -22.37 -14.45
N GLU A 215 2.85 -23.57 -14.92
CA GLU A 215 1.88 -24.55 -15.41
C GLU A 215 0.95 -25.08 -14.32
N ILE A 216 1.38 -25.01 -13.05
CA ILE A 216 0.61 -25.43 -11.89
C ILE A 216 -0.13 -24.23 -11.31
N LEU A 217 0.58 -23.10 -11.16
CA LEU A 217 0.07 -21.88 -10.56
C LEU A 217 -1.09 -21.28 -11.38
N ASN A 218 -0.97 -21.31 -12.71
CA ASN A 218 -1.95 -20.76 -13.65
C ASN A 218 -2.78 -21.86 -14.35
N LYS A 219 -2.84 -23.07 -13.78
CA LYS A 219 -3.54 -24.19 -14.39
C LYS A 219 -5.03 -23.88 -14.57
N PRO A 220 -5.60 -23.92 -15.79
CA PRO A 220 -7.02 -23.71 -15.99
C PRO A 220 -7.80 -24.96 -15.56
N GLY A 221 -8.29 -24.97 -14.32
CA GLY A 221 -9.14 -26.05 -13.79
C GLY A 221 -8.76 -26.50 -12.39
N ARG A 222 -9.28 -27.66 -11.96
CA ARG A 222 -8.94 -28.23 -10.65
C ARG A 222 -7.53 -28.82 -10.68
N LEU A 223 -6.78 -28.54 -9.62
CA LEU A 223 -5.48 -29.15 -9.36
C LEU A 223 -5.65 -30.63 -9.02
N THR A 224 -4.69 -31.45 -9.42
CA THR A 224 -4.54 -32.80 -8.88
C THR A 224 -4.08 -32.73 -7.42
N ALA A 225 -4.16 -33.83 -6.68
CA ALA A 225 -3.66 -33.87 -5.31
C ALA A 225 -2.16 -33.53 -5.25
N GLU A 226 -1.37 -34.04 -6.19
CA GLU A 226 0.08 -33.79 -6.26
C GLU A 226 0.39 -32.32 -6.58
N GLU A 227 -0.36 -31.71 -7.51
CA GLU A 227 -0.23 -30.29 -7.84
C GLU A 227 -0.64 -29.41 -6.65
N PHE A 228 -1.69 -29.78 -5.92
CA PHE A 228 -2.11 -29.06 -4.73
C PHE A 228 -1.06 -29.15 -3.62
N GLU A 229 -0.46 -30.32 -3.39
CA GLU A 229 0.68 -30.45 -2.46
C GLU A 229 1.86 -29.58 -2.90
N MET A 230 2.11 -29.42 -4.21
CA MET A 230 3.13 -28.50 -4.69
C MET A 230 2.78 -27.05 -4.37
N ILE A 231 1.53 -26.60 -4.60
CA ILE A 231 1.12 -25.24 -4.26
C ILE A 231 1.32 -24.95 -2.78
N LYS A 232 0.96 -25.88 -1.87
CA LYS A 232 1.15 -25.68 -0.42
C LYS A 232 2.57 -25.32 -0.03
N THR A 233 3.57 -25.75 -0.82
CA THR A 233 4.98 -25.47 -0.53
C THR A 233 5.35 -23.99 -0.56
N HIS A 234 4.55 -23.10 -1.18
CA HIS A 234 4.85 -21.67 -1.21
C HIS A 234 5.03 -21.09 0.22
N SER A 235 4.21 -21.56 1.17
CA SER A 235 4.29 -21.13 2.58
C SER A 235 5.68 -21.43 3.18
N ALA A 236 6.16 -22.67 2.98
CA ALA A 236 7.49 -23.12 3.39
C ALA A 236 8.62 -22.37 2.67
N ILE A 237 8.44 -22.13 1.37
CA ILE A 237 9.45 -21.47 0.54
C ILE A 237 9.59 -20.00 0.92
N GLY A 238 8.49 -19.26 1.09
CA GLY A 238 8.53 -17.86 1.52
C GLY A 238 9.19 -17.71 2.89
N ALA A 239 8.83 -18.59 3.83
CA ALA A 239 9.47 -18.65 5.14
C ALA A 239 10.99 -18.94 5.04
N LYS A 240 11.38 -19.88 4.18
CA LYS A 240 12.79 -20.22 3.94
C LYS A 240 13.58 -19.05 3.33
N MET A 241 13.00 -18.30 2.39
CA MET A 241 13.64 -17.11 1.81
C MET A 241 14.00 -16.09 2.88
N LEU A 242 13.14 -15.90 3.87
CA LEU A 242 13.37 -14.99 5.00
C LEU A 242 14.44 -15.52 5.97
N GLN A 243 14.50 -16.84 6.19
CA GLN A 243 15.54 -17.47 7.02
C GLN A 243 16.93 -17.45 6.36
N GLU A 244 17.01 -17.41 5.03
CA GLU A 244 18.28 -17.37 4.29
C GLU A 244 18.87 -15.95 4.18
N LEU A 245 18.19 -14.93 4.71
CA LEU A 245 18.74 -13.58 4.83
C LEU A 245 19.99 -13.54 5.72
N PRO A 246 20.90 -12.56 5.53
CA PRO A 246 22.08 -12.40 6.38
C PRO A 246 21.73 -12.35 7.88
N PRO A 247 22.58 -12.92 8.78
CA PRO A 247 22.27 -13.02 10.21
C PRO A 247 21.90 -11.68 10.86
N GLU A 248 22.56 -10.59 10.48
CA GLU A 248 22.25 -9.23 10.95
C GLU A 248 20.84 -8.73 10.61
N GLN A 249 20.17 -9.34 9.63
CA GLN A 249 18.82 -8.97 9.18
C GLN A 249 17.74 -9.91 9.73
N GLN A 250 18.10 -11.14 10.13
CA GLN A 250 17.14 -12.13 10.64
C GLN A 250 16.43 -11.67 11.91
N ASP A 251 17.09 -10.84 12.72
CA ASP A 251 16.52 -10.33 13.95
C ASP A 251 15.58 -9.14 13.77
N ALA A 252 15.49 -8.59 12.55
CA ALA A 252 14.63 -7.44 12.27
C ALA A 252 13.15 -7.78 12.51
N PRO A 253 12.37 -6.91 13.19
CA PRO A 253 10.96 -7.16 13.50
C PRO A 253 10.11 -7.54 12.27
N LEU A 254 10.32 -6.84 11.14
CA LEU A 254 9.61 -7.12 9.89
C LEU A 254 9.89 -8.54 9.37
N VAL A 255 11.13 -9.01 9.44
CA VAL A 255 11.53 -10.34 8.95
C VAL A 255 10.89 -11.43 9.81
N LYS A 256 10.85 -11.24 11.14
CA LYS A 256 10.20 -12.17 12.07
C LYS A 256 8.70 -12.29 11.81
N VAL A 257 8.00 -11.16 11.71
CA VAL A 257 6.55 -11.15 11.45
C VAL A 257 6.22 -11.67 10.05
N ALA A 258 7.00 -11.28 9.03
CA ALA A 258 6.82 -11.80 7.68
C ALA A 258 7.06 -13.32 7.62
N PHE A 259 8.02 -13.84 8.40
CA PHE A 259 8.27 -15.28 8.51
C PHE A 259 7.06 -16.01 9.07
N GLU A 260 6.51 -15.53 10.19
CA GLU A 260 5.31 -16.11 10.81
C GLU A 260 4.15 -16.17 9.83
N ILE A 261 3.89 -15.07 9.13
CA ILE A 261 2.80 -14.96 8.16
C ILE A 261 3.05 -15.90 6.97
N CYS A 262 4.22 -15.83 6.31
CA CYS A 262 4.53 -16.69 5.17
C CYS A 262 4.40 -18.17 5.53
N ARG A 263 4.95 -18.56 6.69
CA ARG A 263 4.96 -19.95 7.12
C ARG A 263 3.57 -20.44 7.49
N TRP A 264 2.76 -19.64 8.19
CA TRP A 264 1.61 -20.16 8.92
C TRP A 264 0.25 -19.51 8.59
N HIS A 265 0.15 -18.61 7.60
CA HIS A 265 -1.16 -18.04 7.20
C HIS A 265 -2.15 -19.08 6.62
N HIS A 266 -1.72 -20.32 6.36
CA HIS A 266 -2.58 -21.44 5.99
C HIS A 266 -2.78 -22.47 7.12
N GLU A 267 -2.25 -22.20 8.31
CA GLU A 267 -2.59 -22.98 9.49
C GLU A 267 -4.04 -22.73 9.87
N ARG A 268 -4.66 -23.75 10.47
CA ARG A 268 -6.05 -23.68 10.90
C ARG A 268 -6.09 -23.81 12.40
N TYR A 269 -6.98 -23.06 13.05
CA TYR A 269 -7.11 -23.03 14.50
C TYR A 269 -7.36 -24.42 15.13
N ASP A 270 -7.89 -25.36 14.34
CA ASP A 270 -8.14 -26.75 14.72
C ASP A 270 -6.96 -27.72 14.50
N GLY A 271 -5.80 -27.24 14.01
CA GLY A 271 -4.62 -28.06 13.71
C GLY A 271 -4.69 -28.84 12.39
N ARG A 272 -5.71 -28.61 11.56
CA ARG A 272 -5.87 -29.29 10.25
C ARG A 272 -5.30 -28.48 9.08
N GLY A 273 -4.56 -27.42 9.38
CA GLY A 273 -3.88 -26.58 8.40
C GLY A 273 -2.57 -27.19 7.92
N TYR A 274 -1.80 -26.38 7.22
CA TYR A 274 -0.46 -26.69 6.77
C TYR A 274 0.39 -25.42 6.93
N PRO A 275 1.71 -25.53 6.98
CA PRO A 275 2.57 -26.70 6.73
C PRO A 275 2.97 -27.53 7.96
N ASP A 276 2.80 -27.01 9.18
CA ASP A 276 3.28 -27.61 10.43
C ASP A 276 2.15 -28.23 11.27
N GLY A 277 0.88 -27.88 11.00
CA GLY A 277 -0.28 -28.40 11.71
C GLY A 277 -0.46 -27.79 13.10
N LEU A 278 -0.02 -26.55 13.28
CA LEU A 278 -0.11 -25.81 14.54
C LEU A 278 -1.57 -25.61 14.96
N LYS A 279 -1.82 -25.65 16.27
CA LYS A 279 -3.17 -25.55 16.83
C LYS A 279 -3.34 -24.36 17.76
N GLU A 280 -4.51 -23.72 17.70
CA GLU A 280 -4.91 -22.64 18.61
C GLU A 280 -3.85 -21.53 18.74
N ASP A 281 -3.22 -21.39 19.91
CA ASP A 281 -2.25 -20.34 20.23
C ASP A 281 -0.82 -20.65 19.79
N GLU A 282 -0.55 -21.84 19.27
CA GLU A 282 0.74 -22.15 18.61
C GLU A 282 0.86 -21.34 17.31
N ILE A 283 -0.30 -21.12 16.69
CA ILE A 283 -0.76 -19.97 15.92
C ILE A 283 -0.25 -18.54 16.24
N PRO A 284 0.79 -17.92 15.63
CA PRO A 284 1.02 -16.49 15.90
C PRO A 284 -0.17 -15.64 15.43
N ILE A 285 -0.53 -14.62 16.22
CA ILE A 285 -1.71 -13.80 15.92
C ILE A 285 -1.61 -13.10 14.56
N SER A 286 -0.39 -12.75 14.14
CA SER A 286 -0.03 -12.22 12.81
C SER A 286 -0.50 -13.15 11.69
N ALA A 287 -0.18 -14.44 11.77
CA ALA A 287 -0.61 -15.44 10.80
C ALA A 287 -2.12 -15.72 10.88
N GLN A 288 -2.70 -15.79 12.08
CA GLN A 288 -4.13 -16.05 12.26
C GLN A 288 -5.02 -14.95 11.64
N VAL A 289 -4.65 -13.68 11.81
CA VAL A 289 -5.44 -12.57 11.25
C VAL A 289 -5.29 -12.49 9.74
N VAL A 290 -4.08 -12.71 9.20
CA VAL A 290 -3.85 -12.70 7.75
C VAL A 290 -4.55 -13.88 7.08
N ALA A 291 -4.59 -15.07 7.70
CA ALA A 291 -5.35 -16.21 7.21
C ALA A 291 -6.85 -15.88 7.01
N LEU A 292 -7.44 -15.17 7.97
CA LEU A 292 -8.84 -14.76 7.90
C LEU A 292 -9.04 -13.66 6.83
N ALA A 293 -8.12 -12.70 6.76
CA ALA A 293 -8.17 -11.62 5.78
C ALA A 293 -8.06 -12.13 4.33
N ASP A 294 -7.11 -13.04 4.07
CA ASP A 294 -6.91 -13.68 2.76
C ASP A 294 -8.17 -14.45 2.32
N VAL A 295 -8.72 -15.28 3.21
CA VAL A 295 -9.93 -16.05 2.91
C VAL A 295 -11.14 -15.13 2.64
N TYR A 296 -11.30 -14.07 3.44
CA TYR A 296 -12.38 -13.12 3.21
C TYR A 296 -12.23 -12.44 1.86
N ASP A 297 -11.05 -11.90 1.53
CA ASP A 297 -10.81 -11.25 0.24
C ASP A 297 -11.00 -12.24 -0.93
N ALA A 298 -10.51 -13.47 -0.81
CA ALA A 298 -10.65 -14.51 -1.82
C ALA A 298 -12.12 -14.87 -2.13
N LEU A 299 -13.05 -14.67 -1.18
CA LEU A 299 -14.47 -14.89 -1.38
C LEU A 299 -15.18 -13.66 -1.98
N THR A 300 -14.79 -12.45 -1.58
CA THR A 300 -15.48 -11.21 -1.97
C THR A 300 -14.93 -10.56 -3.24
N SER A 301 -13.72 -10.91 -3.66
CA SER A 301 -13.06 -10.34 -4.83
C SER A 301 -13.30 -11.17 -6.10
N GLU A 302 -13.52 -10.48 -7.22
CA GLU A 302 -13.63 -11.15 -8.53
C GLU A 302 -12.25 -11.66 -8.98
N ARG A 303 -12.16 -12.94 -9.31
CA ARG A 303 -10.95 -13.56 -9.85
C ARG A 303 -11.21 -14.01 -11.29
N CYS A 304 -10.17 -14.10 -12.12
CA CYS A 304 -10.25 -14.47 -13.55
C CYS A 304 -11.04 -15.75 -13.83
N TYR A 305 -11.17 -16.63 -12.83
CA TYR A 305 -11.78 -17.96 -12.95
C TYR A 305 -13.02 -18.18 -12.06
N LYS A 306 -13.48 -17.16 -11.29
CA LYS A 306 -14.58 -17.32 -10.32
C LYS A 306 -15.34 -16.01 -10.07
N LYS A 307 -16.68 -16.07 -10.13
CA LYS A 307 -17.56 -14.97 -9.67
C LYS A 307 -17.41 -14.79 -8.17
N SER A 308 -17.29 -13.55 -7.70
CA SER A 308 -17.26 -13.23 -6.27
C SER A 308 -18.59 -13.61 -5.60
N PHE A 309 -18.50 -13.99 -4.32
CA PHE A 309 -19.67 -14.09 -3.47
C PHE A 309 -20.07 -12.70 -2.97
N SER A 310 -21.35 -12.55 -2.63
CA SER A 310 -21.77 -11.35 -1.91
C SER A 310 -21.12 -11.28 -0.52
N HIS A 311 -21.00 -10.08 0.03
CA HIS A 311 -20.48 -9.86 1.39
C HIS A 311 -21.16 -10.77 2.43
N ASP A 312 -22.49 -10.82 2.41
CA ASP A 312 -23.28 -11.63 3.35
C ASP A 312 -23.03 -13.14 3.19
N GLU A 313 -22.89 -13.61 1.95
CA GLU A 313 -22.57 -15.01 1.67
C GLU A 313 -21.16 -15.38 2.14
N ALA A 314 -20.17 -14.52 1.90
CA ALA A 314 -18.80 -14.74 2.35
C ALA A 314 -18.72 -14.85 3.88
N LEU A 315 -19.36 -13.93 4.61
CA LEU A 315 -19.45 -13.99 6.06
C LEU A 315 -20.10 -15.28 6.54
N LYS A 316 -21.23 -15.66 5.93
CA LYS A 316 -21.93 -16.90 6.27
C LYS A 316 -21.03 -18.12 6.09
N MET A 317 -20.34 -18.22 4.96
CA MET A 317 -19.44 -19.35 4.67
C MET A 317 -18.29 -19.46 5.69
N ILE A 318 -17.70 -18.33 6.08
CA ILE A 318 -16.64 -18.27 7.08
C ILE A 318 -17.17 -18.68 8.46
N LEU A 319 -18.28 -18.09 8.91
CA LEU A 319 -18.86 -18.35 10.24
C LEU A 319 -19.40 -19.77 10.40
N GLU A 320 -19.91 -20.38 9.33
CA GLU A 320 -20.35 -21.78 9.31
C GLU A 320 -19.18 -22.77 9.17
N GLY A 321 -17.93 -22.29 9.08
CA GLY A 321 -16.72 -23.12 9.02
C GLY A 321 -16.47 -23.80 7.68
N GLN A 322 -17.11 -23.34 6.61
CA GLN A 322 -16.94 -23.90 5.26
C GLN A 322 -15.54 -23.59 4.69
N CYS A 323 -14.91 -22.53 5.17
CA CYS A 323 -13.59 -22.05 4.74
C CYS A 323 -12.45 -22.47 5.68
N GLY A 324 -12.73 -23.33 6.66
CA GLY A 324 -11.78 -23.71 7.69
C GLY A 324 -12.21 -23.24 9.07
N THR A 325 -11.32 -23.41 10.05
CA THR A 325 -11.58 -23.03 11.44
C THR A 325 -10.61 -21.94 11.83
N PHE A 326 -11.16 -20.80 12.25
CA PHE A 326 -10.43 -19.62 12.66
C PHE A 326 -10.59 -19.40 14.17
N ASN A 327 -9.76 -18.51 14.71
CA ASN A 327 -9.86 -18.08 16.10
C ASN A 327 -11.26 -17.49 16.38
N PRO A 328 -11.99 -17.98 17.39
CA PRO A 328 -13.32 -17.47 17.72
C PRO A 328 -13.37 -15.96 17.97
N LEU A 329 -12.31 -15.38 18.55
CA LEU A 329 -12.23 -13.93 18.78
C LEU A 329 -12.12 -13.16 17.46
N LEU A 330 -11.35 -13.66 16.49
CA LEU A 330 -11.24 -13.05 15.18
C LEU A 330 -12.55 -13.17 14.38
N LEU A 331 -13.28 -14.29 14.52
CA LEU A 331 -14.61 -14.44 13.92
C LEU A 331 -15.61 -13.42 14.49
N GLN A 332 -15.57 -13.18 15.81
CA GLN A 332 -16.35 -12.13 16.43
C GLN A 332 -15.97 -10.74 15.89
N CYS A 333 -14.66 -10.45 15.78
CA CYS A 333 -14.19 -9.19 15.22
C CYS A 333 -14.65 -9.00 13.78
N LEU A 334 -14.57 -10.04 12.94
CA LEU A 334 -15.06 -10.01 11.57
C LEU A 334 -16.56 -9.69 11.51
N GLN A 335 -17.37 -10.33 12.36
CA GLN A 335 -18.80 -10.08 12.41
C GLN A 335 -19.14 -8.64 12.86
N GLU A 336 -18.44 -8.12 13.86
CA GLU A 336 -18.68 -6.77 14.41
C GLU A 336 -18.18 -5.65 13.49
N THR A 337 -17.15 -5.92 12.69
CA THR A 337 -16.58 -4.97 11.71
C THR A 337 -17.09 -5.16 10.28
N ALA A 338 -18.01 -6.11 10.05
CA ALA A 338 -18.51 -6.50 8.73
C ALA A 338 -18.96 -5.32 7.86
N ASP A 339 -19.82 -4.45 8.41
CA ASP A 339 -20.33 -3.27 7.70
C ASP A 339 -19.20 -2.29 7.34
N THR A 340 -18.24 -2.09 8.24
CA THR A 340 -17.07 -1.25 8.01
C THR A 340 -16.19 -1.82 6.90
N LEU A 341 -15.95 -3.14 6.91
CA LEU A 341 -15.19 -3.83 5.86
C LEU A 341 -15.87 -3.67 4.51
N ALA A 342 -17.18 -3.91 4.42
CA ALA A 342 -17.94 -3.76 3.18
C ALA A 342 -17.89 -2.31 2.65
N PHE A 343 -17.99 -1.32 3.55
CA PHE A 343 -17.91 0.09 3.19
C PHE A 343 -16.52 0.49 2.70
N GLU A 344 -15.47 0.14 3.44
CA GLU A 344 -14.08 0.52 3.15
C GLU A 344 -13.57 -0.14 1.86
N LEU A 345 -13.89 -1.42 1.63
CA LEU A 345 -13.45 -2.12 0.41
C LEU A 345 -14.20 -1.64 -0.84
N LYS A 346 -15.44 -1.15 -0.68
CA LYS A 346 -16.24 -0.60 -1.79
C LYS A 346 -15.93 0.87 -2.09
N ASN A 347 -15.54 1.65 -1.08
CA ASN A 347 -15.31 3.11 -1.18
C ASN A 347 -13.84 3.53 -1.05
N ALA A 348 -12.89 2.58 -0.93
CA ALA A 348 -11.50 2.85 -1.25
C ALA A 348 -11.46 3.58 -2.60
N PRO A 349 -10.67 4.67 -2.77
CA PRO A 349 -10.72 5.52 -3.96
C PRO A 349 -10.29 4.75 -5.21
N HIS A 350 -11.26 4.05 -5.79
CA HIS A 350 -11.15 3.19 -6.96
C HIS A 350 -10.86 4.07 -8.20
N SER A 351 -9.90 3.62 -9.00
CA SER A 351 -9.51 4.05 -10.35
C SER A 351 -8.47 5.17 -10.53
N GLU A 352 -8.62 6.40 -10.03
CA GLU A 352 -7.70 7.50 -10.42
C GLU A 352 -6.38 7.54 -9.63
N LEU A 353 -6.44 7.38 -8.30
CA LEU A 353 -5.26 7.32 -7.43
C LEU A 353 -4.53 5.97 -7.55
N GLU A 354 -5.23 4.93 -7.98
CA GLU A 354 -4.75 3.57 -8.16
C GLU A 354 -4.07 3.40 -9.52
N ALA A 355 -4.68 3.88 -10.61
CA ALA A 355 -4.01 3.97 -11.90
C ALA A 355 -2.77 4.84 -11.78
N LYS A 356 -2.84 5.97 -11.04
CA LYS A 356 -1.65 6.76 -10.70
C LYS A 356 -0.64 6.00 -9.86
N ARG A 357 -1.04 5.20 -8.86
CA ARG A 357 -0.08 4.45 -8.03
C ARG A 357 0.60 3.34 -8.81
N ILE A 358 -0.14 2.60 -9.63
CA ILE A 358 0.39 1.55 -10.50
C ILE A 358 1.27 2.17 -11.60
N GLN A 359 0.86 3.32 -12.14
CA GLN A 359 1.65 4.09 -13.10
C GLN A 359 2.91 4.68 -12.46
N ASP A 360 2.82 5.28 -11.26
CA ASP A 360 3.95 5.80 -10.47
C ASP A 360 4.91 4.67 -10.07
N ILE A 361 4.38 3.48 -9.77
CA ILE A 361 5.14 2.26 -9.54
C ILE A 361 5.88 1.86 -10.81
N GLY A 362 5.21 1.83 -11.97
CA GLY A 362 5.83 1.57 -13.26
C GLY A 362 6.92 2.59 -13.60
N GLU A 363 6.63 3.89 -13.45
CA GLU A 363 7.56 4.99 -13.69
C GLU A 363 8.77 4.97 -12.73
N LYS A 364 8.58 4.53 -11.48
CA LYS A 364 9.68 4.36 -10.52
C LYS A 364 10.48 3.09 -10.77
N LEU A 365 9.85 2.00 -11.21
CA LEU A 365 10.55 0.80 -11.66
C LEU A 365 11.48 1.10 -12.84
N GLN A 366 11.07 1.99 -13.75
CA GLN A 366 11.93 2.50 -14.83
C GLN A 366 13.16 3.25 -14.33
N GLN A 367 13.08 3.98 -13.20
CA GLN A 367 14.22 4.70 -12.63
C GLN A 367 15.29 3.77 -12.02
N TYR A 368 14.93 2.55 -11.62
CA TYR A 368 15.83 1.64 -10.91
C TYR A 368 16.51 0.57 -11.79
N GLU A 369 16.36 0.63 -13.13
CA GLU A 369 16.95 -0.34 -14.11
C GLU A 369 16.79 -1.83 -13.72
N LEU A 370 15.75 -2.16 -12.96
CA LEU A 370 15.49 -3.53 -12.52
C LEU A 370 14.47 -4.18 -13.48
N PHE A 371 15.01 -5.05 -14.34
CA PHE A 371 14.36 -5.99 -15.26
C PHE A 371 13.98 -5.49 -16.67
N SER A 372 14.39 -6.30 -17.67
CA SER A 372 14.10 -6.20 -19.10
C SER A 372 12.64 -6.57 -19.50
N SER A 373 11.78 -6.83 -18.51
CA SER A 373 10.40 -7.32 -18.70
C SER A 373 9.37 -6.20 -18.85
N GLU A 374 9.65 -4.99 -18.33
CA GLU A 374 8.70 -3.87 -18.35
C GLU A 374 8.49 -3.30 -19.77
N GLN A 375 9.53 -3.35 -20.62
CA GLN A 375 9.38 -2.99 -22.03
C GLN A 375 8.37 -3.90 -22.73
N GLN A 376 8.34 -5.20 -22.41
CA GLN A 376 7.37 -6.13 -22.98
C GLN A 376 5.96 -5.86 -22.43
N ILE A 377 5.82 -5.58 -21.13
CA ILE A 377 4.53 -5.27 -20.49
C ILE A 377 3.94 -3.96 -21.05
N ASN A 378 4.77 -2.91 -21.18
CA ASN A 378 4.34 -1.65 -21.78
C ASN A 378 4.00 -1.80 -23.26
N LEU A 379 4.75 -2.61 -24.02
CA LEU A 379 4.42 -2.91 -25.41
C LEU A 379 3.06 -3.62 -25.52
N LEU A 380 2.81 -4.60 -24.65
CA LEU A 380 1.54 -5.34 -24.58
C LEU A 380 0.38 -4.43 -24.19
N SER A 381 0.54 -3.57 -23.19
CA SER A 381 -0.47 -2.59 -22.75
C SER A 381 -0.79 -1.58 -23.86
N GLN A 382 0.22 -1.07 -24.56
CA GLN A 382 0.04 -0.19 -25.71
C GLN A 382 -0.69 -0.88 -26.87
N GLU A 383 -0.35 -2.13 -27.19
CA GLU A 383 -1.04 -2.89 -28.23
C GLU A 383 -2.50 -3.21 -27.85
N GLN A 384 -2.78 -3.48 -26.57
CA GLN A 384 -4.14 -3.64 -26.06
C GLN A 384 -4.97 -2.36 -26.18
N GLN A 385 -4.42 -1.21 -25.79
CA GLN A 385 -5.11 0.09 -25.90
C GLN A 385 -5.40 0.46 -27.37
N LYS A 386 -4.43 0.25 -28.27
CA LYS A 386 -4.63 0.48 -29.71
C LYS A 386 -5.74 -0.43 -30.26
N PHE A 387 -5.72 -1.71 -29.90
CA PHE A 387 -6.72 -2.66 -30.33
C PHE A 387 -8.12 -2.29 -29.82
N GLN A 388 -8.25 -1.94 -28.53
CA GLN A 388 -9.52 -1.54 -27.93
C GLN A 388 -10.09 -0.29 -28.61
N PHE A 389 -9.27 0.74 -28.83
CA PHE A 389 -9.69 1.94 -29.55
C PHE A 389 -10.19 1.63 -30.98
N LEU A 390 -9.43 0.85 -31.76
CA LEU A 390 -9.83 0.45 -33.12
C LEU A 390 -11.08 -0.44 -33.14
N SER A 391 -11.25 -1.26 -32.11
CA SER A 391 -12.37 -2.17 -31.96
C SER A 391 -13.67 -1.44 -31.63
N GLU A 392 -13.63 -0.52 -30.65
CA GLU A 392 -14.80 0.22 -30.14
C GLU A 392 -15.23 1.35 -31.08
N THR A 393 -14.31 1.95 -31.82
CA THR A 393 -14.63 3.01 -32.79
C THR A 393 -15.10 2.48 -34.15
N SER A 394 -15.06 1.16 -34.37
CA SER A 394 -15.48 0.55 -35.63
C SER A 394 -17.00 0.48 -35.77
N SER A 395 -17.51 0.82 -36.94
CA SER A 395 -18.90 0.58 -37.34
C SER A 395 -19.16 -0.87 -37.80
N ASN A 396 -18.18 -1.76 -37.67
CA ASN A 396 -18.28 -3.18 -38.02
C ASN A 396 -18.33 -4.03 -36.75
N ILE A 397 -18.86 -5.24 -36.87
CA ILE A 397 -18.79 -6.22 -35.78
C ILE A 397 -17.37 -6.77 -35.78
N ILE A 398 -16.63 -6.51 -34.71
CA ILE A 398 -15.28 -7.05 -34.52
C ILE A 398 -15.36 -8.17 -33.50
N PHE A 399 -14.72 -9.29 -33.79
CA PHE A 399 -14.70 -10.44 -32.92
C PHE A 399 -13.30 -11.04 -32.77
N SER A 400 -13.07 -11.64 -31.62
CA SER A 400 -11.95 -12.55 -31.41
C SER A 400 -12.44 -13.85 -30.78
N TYR A 401 -11.74 -14.94 -31.07
CA TYR A 401 -11.95 -16.23 -30.44
C TYR A 401 -10.62 -16.73 -29.89
N ASN A 402 -10.61 -17.11 -28.62
CA ASN A 402 -9.50 -17.82 -28.00
C ASN A 402 -9.88 -19.30 -27.87
N VAL A 403 -8.95 -20.22 -28.15
CA VAL A 403 -9.20 -21.67 -28.08
C VAL A 403 -9.15 -22.16 -26.62
N LEU A 404 -8.24 -21.62 -25.80
CA LEU A 404 -8.02 -22.02 -24.41
C LEU A 404 -7.78 -20.79 -23.51
N PRO A 405 -8.72 -20.42 -22.62
CA PRO A 405 -10.10 -20.92 -22.55
C PRO A 405 -10.90 -20.56 -23.81
N ALA A 406 -11.90 -21.39 -24.14
CA ALA A 406 -12.80 -21.15 -25.27
C ALA A 406 -13.65 -19.90 -25.00
N ILE A 407 -13.27 -18.76 -25.56
CA ILE A 407 -13.93 -17.47 -25.34
C ILE A 407 -14.11 -16.75 -26.66
N VAL A 408 -15.32 -16.27 -26.94
CA VAL A 408 -15.59 -15.32 -28.01
C VAL A 408 -15.76 -13.94 -27.41
N ASN A 409 -15.01 -12.96 -27.90
CA ASN A 409 -15.20 -11.55 -27.58
C ASN A 409 -15.77 -10.81 -28.78
N LEU A 410 -16.69 -9.89 -28.52
CA LEU A 410 -17.30 -8.98 -29.48
C LEU A 410 -17.03 -7.54 -29.02
N ASN A 411 -16.82 -6.64 -29.96
CA ASN A 411 -16.86 -5.21 -29.64
C ASN A 411 -18.26 -4.78 -29.19
N ALA A 412 -18.36 -3.65 -28.49
CA ALA A 412 -19.62 -3.13 -27.97
C ALA A 412 -20.71 -3.00 -29.04
N TYR A 413 -20.34 -2.53 -30.24
CA TYR A 413 -21.21 -2.46 -31.41
C TYR A 413 -21.75 -3.85 -31.80
N GLY A 414 -20.88 -4.86 -31.89
CA GLY A 414 -21.23 -6.24 -32.23
C GLY A 414 -22.16 -6.89 -31.21
N ALA A 415 -21.84 -6.76 -29.93
CA ALA A 415 -22.67 -7.27 -28.83
C ALA A 415 -24.08 -6.67 -28.87
N GLN A 416 -24.18 -5.35 -29.08
CA GLN A 416 -25.47 -4.67 -29.21
C GLN A 416 -26.23 -5.10 -30.47
N LYS A 417 -25.57 -5.12 -31.63
CA LYS A 417 -26.19 -5.46 -32.93
C LYS A 417 -26.67 -6.92 -32.98
N LEU A 418 -25.96 -7.84 -32.34
CA LEU A 418 -26.30 -9.26 -32.28
C LEU A 418 -27.15 -9.63 -31.05
N ALA A 419 -27.45 -8.68 -30.16
CA ALA A 419 -28.12 -8.92 -28.88
C ALA A 419 -27.44 -10.02 -28.05
N MET A 420 -26.10 -10.02 -28.04
CA MET A 420 -25.24 -10.99 -27.33
C MET A 420 -24.38 -10.28 -26.30
N GLU A 421 -23.82 -11.05 -25.35
CA GLU A 421 -22.83 -10.51 -24.42
C GLU A 421 -21.53 -10.19 -25.18
N GLN A 422 -20.78 -9.18 -24.71
CA GLN A 422 -19.48 -8.86 -25.29
C GLN A 422 -18.47 -10.00 -25.10
N THR A 423 -18.59 -10.79 -24.04
CA THR A 423 -17.73 -11.93 -23.77
C THR A 423 -18.59 -13.15 -23.57
N ILE A 424 -18.34 -14.19 -24.36
CA ILE A 424 -19.06 -15.46 -24.31
C ILE A 424 -18.04 -16.54 -23.96
N VAL A 425 -18.11 -16.99 -22.71
CA VAL A 425 -17.31 -18.12 -22.22
C VAL A 425 -18.02 -19.41 -22.61
N ASP A 426 -17.24 -20.39 -23.09
CA ASP A 426 -17.74 -21.68 -23.55
C ASP A 426 -18.85 -21.55 -24.62
N PRO A 427 -18.52 -21.00 -25.80
CA PRO A 427 -19.50 -20.68 -26.83
C PRO A 427 -20.29 -21.89 -27.31
N GLU A 428 -19.73 -23.11 -27.23
CA GLU A 428 -20.43 -24.34 -27.62
C GLU A 428 -21.65 -24.62 -26.74
N ASN A 429 -21.68 -24.15 -25.49
CA ASN A 429 -22.82 -24.31 -24.57
C ASN A 429 -23.71 -23.05 -24.49
N ASN A 430 -23.39 -21.98 -25.22
CA ASN A 430 -24.18 -20.76 -25.25
C ASN A 430 -25.31 -20.84 -26.30
N LEU A 431 -26.56 -20.80 -25.86
CA LEU A 431 -27.74 -20.90 -26.74
C LEU A 431 -27.77 -19.87 -27.88
N LYS A 432 -27.37 -18.61 -27.61
CA LYS A 432 -27.35 -17.56 -28.64
C LYS A 432 -26.22 -17.77 -29.65
N TYR A 433 -25.06 -18.24 -29.17
CA TYR A 433 -23.96 -18.62 -30.05
C TYR A 433 -24.34 -19.82 -30.94
N GLN A 434 -24.98 -20.85 -30.39
CA GLN A 434 -25.46 -21.99 -31.18
C GLN A 434 -26.45 -21.57 -32.27
N GLN A 435 -27.34 -20.61 -31.99
CA GLN A 435 -28.26 -20.07 -32.99
C GLN A 435 -27.50 -19.37 -34.14
N LEU A 436 -26.46 -18.62 -33.81
CA LEU A 436 -25.57 -18.00 -34.79
C LEU A 436 -24.75 -19.05 -35.56
N ALA A 437 -24.27 -20.09 -34.89
CA ALA A 437 -23.48 -21.16 -35.50
C ALA A 437 -24.26 -22.01 -36.52
N ASN A 438 -25.60 -22.04 -36.39
CA ASN A 438 -26.51 -22.72 -37.31
C ASN A 438 -26.93 -21.88 -38.53
N THR A 439 -26.32 -20.70 -38.72
CA THR A 439 -26.64 -19.82 -39.85
C THR A 439 -26.01 -20.31 -41.17
N PRO A 440 -26.63 -20.01 -42.32
CA PRO A 440 -26.04 -20.28 -43.62
C PRO A 440 -24.67 -19.61 -43.77
N GLY A 441 -23.69 -20.35 -44.30
CA GLY A 441 -22.32 -19.86 -44.52
C GLY A 441 -21.35 -20.08 -43.35
N PHE A 442 -21.85 -20.11 -42.11
CA PHE A 442 -21.00 -20.23 -40.91
C PHE A 442 -20.26 -21.57 -40.83
N MET A 443 -20.95 -22.67 -41.14
CA MET A 443 -20.34 -24.02 -41.16
C MET A 443 -19.24 -24.17 -42.21
N GLU A 444 -19.36 -23.46 -43.35
CA GLU A 444 -18.33 -23.49 -44.38
C GLU A 444 -17.12 -22.65 -43.95
N LEU A 445 -17.35 -21.49 -43.35
CA LEU A 445 -16.30 -20.66 -42.74
C LEU A 445 -15.50 -21.43 -41.68
N LEU A 446 -16.18 -22.19 -40.81
CA LEU A 446 -15.52 -23.03 -39.81
C LEU A 446 -14.64 -24.14 -40.42
N LYS A 447 -15.04 -24.72 -41.55
CA LYS A 447 -14.20 -25.70 -42.25
C LYS A 447 -12.94 -25.03 -42.81
N GLN A 448 -13.10 -23.86 -43.42
CA GLN A 448 -11.96 -23.09 -43.97
C GLN A 448 -10.98 -22.67 -42.87
N ILE A 449 -11.48 -22.26 -41.70
CA ILE A 449 -10.69 -21.99 -40.49
C ILE A 449 -9.90 -23.23 -40.05
N LYS A 450 -10.55 -24.40 -39.99
CA LYS A 450 -9.93 -25.67 -39.56
C LYS A 450 -8.80 -26.15 -40.49
N ILE A 451 -8.85 -25.81 -41.77
CA ILE A 451 -7.80 -26.19 -42.74
C ILE A 451 -6.77 -25.08 -43.00
N SER A 452 -6.94 -23.90 -42.37
CA SER A 452 -5.98 -22.81 -42.47
C SER A 452 -4.61 -23.19 -41.88
N THR A 453 -3.56 -22.49 -42.31
CA THR A 453 -2.19 -22.74 -41.86
C THR A 453 -1.49 -21.42 -41.54
N PRO A 454 -0.36 -21.42 -40.81
CA PRO A 454 0.42 -20.21 -40.56
C PRO A 454 0.79 -19.44 -41.85
N GLY A 455 1.07 -20.15 -42.95
CA GLY A 455 1.39 -19.57 -44.27
C GLY A 455 0.18 -19.11 -45.08
N SER A 456 -1.04 -19.48 -44.69
CA SER A 456 -2.30 -19.01 -45.30
C SER A 456 -3.39 -18.86 -44.23
N PRO A 457 -3.27 -17.85 -43.34
CA PRO A 457 -4.10 -17.73 -42.15
C PRO A 457 -5.40 -16.93 -42.38
N LEU A 458 -5.53 -16.27 -43.54
CA LEU A 458 -6.69 -15.44 -43.88
C LEU A 458 -7.83 -16.31 -44.43
N VAL A 459 -9.02 -16.14 -43.88
CA VAL A 459 -10.24 -16.85 -44.27
C VAL A 459 -11.37 -15.84 -44.44
N GLU A 460 -12.04 -15.91 -45.59
CA GLU A 460 -13.14 -15.03 -45.95
C GLU A 460 -14.38 -15.84 -46.38
N GLY A 461 -15.56 -15.30 -46.13
CA GLY A 461 -16.82 -15.92 -46.55
C GLY A 461 -18.04 -15.15 -46.08
N ASP A 462 -19.15 -15.32 -46.79
CA ASP A 462 -20.41 -14.68 -46.43
C ASP A 462 -21.20 -15.53 -45.42
N ILE A 463 -21.71 -14.88 -44.39
CA ILE A 463 -22.59 -15.48 -43.37
C ILE A 463 -23.91 -14.71 -43.30
N TYR A 464 -24.99 -15.40 -42.96
CA TYR A 464 -26.34 -14.81 -42.92
C TYR A 464 -26.91 -14.88 -41.51
N ILE A 465 -26.90 -13.76 -40.80
CA ILE A 465 -27.34 -13.73 -39.40
C ILE A 465 -28.81 -13.32 -39.33
N LYS A 466 -29.61 -14.11 -38.60
CA LYS A 466 -31.02 -13.79 -38.32
C LYS A 466 -31.13 -13.05 -36.99
N ASN A 467 -31.72 -11.85 -37.01
CA ASN A 467 -32.04 -11.10 -35.80
C ASN A 467 -33.56 -10.85 -35.75
N GLY A 468 -34.30 -11.74 -35.08
CA GLY A 468 -35.76 -11.72 -35.08
C GLY A 468 -36.34 -12.15 -36.44
N GLN A 469 -37.05 -11.25 -37.12
CA GLN A 469 -37.68 -11.52 -38.43
C GLN A 469 -36.82 -11.07 -39.64
N GLU A 470 -35.72 -10.35 -39.42
CA GLU A 470 -34.83 -9.86 -40.46
C GLU A 470 -33.58 -10.74 -40.58
N GLU A 471 -33.18 -11.04 -41.82
CA GLU A 471 -31.96 -11.78 -42.15
C GLU A 471 -30.98 -10.82 -42.84
N THR A 472 -29.83 -10.60 -42.22
CA THR A 472 -28.79 -9.68 -42.70
C THR A 472 -27.57 -10.46 -43.16
N SER A 473 -27.08 -10.14 -44.35
CA SER A 473 -25.87 -10.74 -44.90
C SER A 473 -24.63 -9.98 -44.44
N TYR A 474 -23.62 -10.72 -43.99
CA TYR A 474 -22.34 -10.19 -43.58
C TYR A 474 -21.21 -10.87 -44.34
N HIS A 475 -20.27 -10.09 -44.85
CA HIS A 475 -19.00 -10.59 -45.33
C HIS A 475 -18.02 -10.72 -44.15
N CYS A 476 -17.64 -11.95 -43.81
CA CYS A 476 -16.68 -12.24 -42.75
C CYS A 476 -15.26 -12.25 -43.31
N ILE A 477 -14.37 -11.50 -42.67
CA ILE A 477 -12.92 -11.54 -42.92
C ILE A 477 -12.26 -11.84 -41.59
N CYS A 478 -11.58 -12.99 -41.49
CA CYS A 478 -10.93 -13.41 -40.27
C CYS A 478 -9.56 -14.02 -40.52
N LYS A 479 -8.69 -13.94 -39.50
CA LYS A 479 -7.32 -14.46 -39.53
C LYS A 479 -7.13 -15.40 -38.35
N THR A 480 -6.56 -16.57 -38.59
CA THR A 480 -6.13 -17.49 -37.54
C THR A 480 -4.79 -17.05 -36.93
N ILE A 481 -4.69 -17.15 -35.60
CA ILE A 481 -3.55 -16.76 -34.78
C ILE A 481 -2.85 -18.04 -34.31
N TRP A 482 -1.53 -18.09 -34.43
CA TRP A 482 -0.69 -19.26 -34.16
C TRP A 482 0.42 -18.85 -33.18
N ALA A 483 0.86 -19.75 -32.29
CA ALA A 483 1.95 -19.43 -31.36
C ALA A 483 3.33 -19.54 -32.04
N SER A 484 3.48 -20.42 -33.03
CA SER A 484 4.64 -20.50 -33.91
C SER A 484 4.26 -20.88 -35.37
N GLU A 485 5.18 -20.65 -36.31
CA GLU A 485 5.04 -21.07 -37.72
C GLU A 485 5.05 -22.61 -37.91
N THR A 486 5.39 -23.36 -36.85
CA THR A 486 5.47 -24.83 -36.87
C THR A 486 4.29 -25.52 -36.19
N ASP A 487 3.37 -24.75 -35.61
CA ASP A 487 2.24 -25.31 -34.86
C ASP A 487 1.19 -25.93 -35.78
N LYS A 488 0.60 -27.03 -35.31
CA LYS A 488 -0.44 -27.76 -36.02
C LYS A 488 -1.85 -27.21 -35.80
N ASN A 489 -2.05 -26.43 -34.74
CA ASN A 489 -3.34 -25.85 -34.37
C ASN A 489 -3.20 -24.35 -34.11
N TYR A 490 -4.19 -23.57 -34.53
CA TYR A 490 -4.29 -22.17 -34.17
C TYR A 490 -4.65 -22.03 -32.68
N ILE A 491 -4.18 -20.96 -32.04
CA ILE A 491 -4.47 -20.61 -30.65
C ILE A 491 -5.64 -19.64 -30.53
N GLY A 492 -5.98 -18.94 -31.63
CA GLY A 492 -7.11 -18.03 -31.65
C GLY A 492 -7.47 -17.57 -33.06
N ILE A 493 -8.49 -16.73 -33.13
CA ILE A 493 -8.99 -16.13 -34.37
C ILE A 493 -9.31 -14.67 -34.08
N ILE A 494 -9.06 -13.81 -35.04
CA ILE A 494 -9.51 -12.42 -34.98
C ILE A 494 -10.15 -12.06 -36.32
N GLY A 495 -11.28 -11.37 -36.28
CA GLY A 495 -12.01 -11.08 -37.51
C GLY A 495 -12.99 -9.94 -37.37
N LYS A 496 -13.58 -9.60 -38.50
CA LYS A 496 -14.65 -8.61 -38.61
C LYS A 496 -15.75 -9.11 -39.53
N LEU A 497 -16.97 -8.72 -39.23
CA LEU A 497 -18.13 -8.89 -40.10
C LEU A 497 -18.50 -7.51 -40.65
N VAL A 498 -18.51 -7.41 -41.97
CA VAL A 498 -18.93 -6.21 -42.70
C VAL A 498 -20.31 -6.45 -43.25
N GLU A 499 -21.27 -5.59 -42.90
CA GLU A 499 -22.64 -5.71 -43.40
C GLU A 499 -22.64 -5.52 -44.93
N ASN A 500 -23.19 -6.49 -45.66
CA ASN A 500 -23.32 -6.40 -47.10
C ASN A 500 -24.46 -5.41 -47.40
N ASN A 501 -24.12 -4.17 -47.71
CA ASN A 501 -25.10 -3.18 -48.16
C ASN A 501 -25.70 -3.64 -49.50
N LEU A 502 -26.85 -4.31 -49.46
CA LEU A 502 -27.76 -4.36 -50.59
C LEU A 502 -28.24 -2.93 -50.85
N LYS A 503 -27.51 -2.18 -51.69
CA LYS A 503 -28.13 -1.10 -52.45
C LYS A 503 -29.19 -1.76 -53.31
N SER A 504 -30.45 -1.51 -52.96
CA SER A 504 -31.59 -1.52 -53.87
C SER A 504 -31.27 -0.75 -55.15
#